data_AF-A0A962HBD5-F1
#
_entry.id   AF-A0A962HBD5-F1
#
_cell.length_a   1.000
_cell.length_b   1.000
_cell.length_c   1.000
_cell.angle_alpha   90.00
_cell.angle_beta   90.00
_cell.angle_gamma   90.00
#
_symmetry.space_group_name_H-M   'P 1'
#
loop_
_entity.id
_entity.type
_entity.pdbx_description
1 polymer ?
#
loop_
_entity_poly.entity_id
_entity_poly.type
_entity_poly.pdbx_seq_one_letter_code
_entity_poly.pdbx_strand_id
1 'polypeptide(L)'
;MRRRDALAALGLGACAGPLRAAAPVDGDPLPELLKAAGPTVRRVLADARSFEPQIIWTRLAPAGDGWRVQAQHQYGVQRECWFAAASFVKLPLAALIGEFLSAAQLSQQLPALRLVLDRRAACAPLPAAETEGWPLLRLLRAMLVVSDNRAYNALYELIGSDALHQRLLELGYRDCRLGARLGCTGRSAGKLAARLMG
;
A
#
# COMPACT_ATOMS: atom_id res chain seq x y z
N MET A 1 21.13 24.64 -16.62
CA MET A 1 21.53 24.12 -15.29
C MET A 1 20.44 23.19 -14.77
N ARG A 2 20.66 21.87 -14.83
CA ARG A 2 19.73 20.85 -14.31
C ARG A 2 20.20 20.45 -12.92
N ARG A 3 19.39 20.67 -11.88
CA ARG A 3 19.65 20.19 -10.52
C ARG A 3 19.34 18.68 -10.46
N ARG A 4 20.35 17.88 -10.83
CA ARG A 4 20.70 16.68 -10.05
C ARG A 4 21.22 17.17 -8.71
N ASP A 5 20.96 16.42 -7.64
CA ASP A 5 21.57 16.47 -6.31
C ASP A 5 20.53 16.55 -5.19
N ALA A 6 20.04 15.37 -4.79
CA ALA A 6 19.81 14.99 -3.40
C ALA A 6 19.41 13.50 -3.37
N LEU A 7 20.37 12.64 -3.73
CA LEU A 7 20.39 11.25 -3.29
C LEU A 7 20.66 11.26 -1.78
N ALA A 8 19.63 11.08 -0.96
CA ALA A 8 19.81 10.73 0.44
C ALA A 8 19.86 9.20 0.52
N ALA A 9 21.05 8.71 0.80
CA ALA A 9 21.38 7.31 0.98
C ALA A 9 20.52 6.65 2.08
N LEU A 10 19.54 5.86 1.66
CA LEU A 10 19.13 4.68 2.40
C LEU A 10 19.96 3.54 1.81
N GLY A 11 20.82 2.94 2.61
CA GLY A 11 21.62 1.79 2.19
C GLY A 11 20.70 0.71 1.63
N LEU A 12 20.73 0.57 0.30
CA LEU A 12 20.27 -0.62 -0.38
C LEU A 12 21.20 -1.74 0.08
N GLY A 13 20.77 -2.49 1.10
CA GLY A 13 21.26 -3.84 1.28
C GLY A 13 20.86 -4.58 0.01
N ALA A 14 21.78 -4.64 -0.96
CA ALA A 14 21.57 -5.43 -2.16
C ALA A 14 21.30 -6.86 -1.68
N CYS A 15 20.11 -7.36 -1.96
CA CYS A 15 19.82 -8.78 -1.87
C CYS A 15 20.59 -9.48 -2.98
N ALA A 16 21.91 -9.54 -2.85
CA ALA A 16 22.82 -10.20 -3.79
C ALA A 16 22.79 -11.73 -3.62
N GLY A 17 21.67 -12.28 -3.14
CA GLY A 17 21.42 -13.71 -3.20
C GLY A 17 21.06 -14.09 -4.63
N PRO A 18 21.46 -15.29 -5.12
CA PRO A 18 20.93 -15.77 -6.39
C PRO A 18 19.40 -15.78 -6.30
N LEU A 19 18.73 -15.22 -7.32
CA LEU A 19 17.30 -15.40 -7.55
C LEU A 19 17.03 -16.91 -7.57
N ARG A 20 16.69 -17.49 -6.42
CA ARG A 20 16.15 -18.85 -6.35
C ARG A 20 14.73 -18.74 -6.89
N ALA A 21 14.62 -18.81 -8.22
CA ALA A 21 13.36 -19.15 -8.84
C ALA A 21 12.89 -20.45 -8.18
N ALA A 22 11.65 -20.47 -7.68
CA ALA A 22 10.96 -21.73 -7.47
C ALA A 22 11.10 -22.52 -8.79
N ALA A 23 11.40 -23.82 -8.70
CA ALA A 23 11.53 -24.64 -9.88
C ALA A 23 10.31 -24.40 -10.78
N PRO A 24 10.49 -24.11 -12.09
CA PRO A 24 9.37 -23.89 -12.98
C PRO A 24 8.44 -25.09 -12.86
N VAL A 25 7.20 -24.82 -12.46
CA VAL A 25 6.15 -25.83 -12.49
C VAL A 25 5.86 -26.06 -13.97
N ASP A 26 5.95 -27.30 -14.46
CA ASP A 26 5.56 -27.59 -15.84
C ASP A 26 4.15 -27.06 -16.09
N GLY A 27 4.01 -26.21 -17.12
CA GLY A 27 2.76 -25.52 -17.43
C GLY A 27 2.55 -24.16 -16.73
N ASP A 28 3.56 -23.57 -16.07
CA ASP A 28 3.50 -22.18 -15.58
C ASP A 28 3.40 -21.19 -16.76
N PRO A 29 2.27 -20.47 -16.93
CA PRO A 29 2.12 -19.55 -18.04
C PRO A 29 2.78 -18.18 -17.76
N LEU A 30 3.20 -17.90 -16.51
CA LEU A 30 3.69 -16.59 -16.10
C LEU A 30 4.92 -16.12 -16.90
N PRO A 31 5.97 -16.94 -17.14
CA PRO A 31 7.12 -16.50 -17.93
C PRO A 31 6.75 -16.05 -19.35
N GLU A 32 5.87 -16.78 -20.03
CA GLU A 32 5.44 -16.44 -21.38
C GLU A 32 4.52 -15.22 -21.40
N LEU A 33 3.62 -15.09 -20.43
CA LEU A 33 2.80 -13.88 -20.25
C LEU A 33 3.67 -12.63 -20.04
N LEU A 34 4.72 -12.73 -19.22
CA LEU A 34 5.63 -11.62 -18.97
C LEU A 34 6.44 -11.25 -20.23
N LYS A 35 6.91 -12.23 -21.01
CA LYS A 35 7.58 -11.96 -22.31
C LYS A 35 6.65 -11.28 -23.32
N ALA A 36 5.37 -11.65 -23.32
CA ALA A 36 4.33 -11.09 -24.18
C ALA A 36 3.88 -9.68 -23.76
N ALA A 37 4.12 -9.25 -22.51
CA ALA A 37 3.67 -7.99 -21.93
C ALA A 37 4.31 -6.70 -22.52
N GLY A 38 5.10 -6.82 -23.59
CA GLY A 38 5.60 -5.70 -24.37
C GLY A 38 7.08 -5.34 -24.12
N PRO A 39 7.61 -4.35 -24.85
CA PRO A 39 9.05 -4.07 -24.89
C PRO A 39 9.62 -3.59 -23.55
N THR A 40 8.84 -2.86 -22.74
CA THR A 40 9.28 -2.42 -21.41
C THR A 40 9.51 -3.59 -20.47
N VAL A 41 8.58 -4.55 -20.42
CA VAL A 41 8.73 -5.73 -19.58
C VAL A 41 9.91 -6.57 -20.06
N ARG A 42 10.04 -6.80 -21.38
CA ARG A 42 11.20 -7.53 -21.93
C ARG A 42 12.55 -6.92 -21.54
N ARG A 43 12.67 -5.58 -21.56
CA ARG A 43 13.88 -4.88 -21.09
C ARG A 43 14.15 -5.11 -19.61
N VAL A 44 13.12 -5.04 -18.76
CA VAL A 44 13.25 -5.30 -17.32
C VAL A 44 13.69 -6.74 -17.05
N LEU A 45 13.09 -7.71 -17.75
CA LEU A 45 13.43 -9.13 -17.57
C LEU A 45 14.83 -9.47 -18.12
N ALA A 46 15.28 -8.81 -19.20
CA ALA A 46 16.61 -9.00 -19.75
C ALA A 46 17.72 -8.53 -18.79
N ASP A 47 17.40 -7.60 -17.89
CA ASP A 47 18.29 -7.09 -16.83
C ASP A 47 17.65 -7.27 -15.44
N ALA A 48 17.07 -8.45 -15.19
CA ALA A 48 16.36 -8.74 -13.94
C ALA A 48 17.24 -8.61 -12.68
N ARG A 49 18.58 -8.67 -12.83
CA ARG A 49 19.52 -8.44 -11.73
C ARG A 49 19.52 -6.98 -11.28
N SER A 50 19.46 -6.02 -12.20
CA SER A 50 19.48 -4.60 -11.85
C SER A 50 18.10 -4.08 -11.45
N PHE A 51 17.03 -4.65 -12.00
CA PHE A 51 15.66 -4.22 -11.73
C PHE A 51 14.97 -4.98 -10.59
N GLU A 52 15.50 -6.14 -10.20
CA GLU A 52 15.01 -6.98 -9.09
C GLU A 52 13.48 -7.18 -9.06
N PRO A 53 12.81 -7.51 -10.19
CA PRO A 53 11.36 -7.64 -10.23
C PRO A 53 10.88 -8.82 -9.38
N GLN A 54 9.90 -8.56 -8.52
CA GLN A 54 9.20 -9.57 -7.74
C GLN A 54 7.72 -9.57 -8.12
N ILE A 55 7.21 -10.69 -8.61
CA ILE A 55 5.83 -10.81 -9.11
C ILE A 55 5.18 -12.05 -8.50
N ILE A 56 4.01 -11.85 -7.89
CA ILE A 56 3.10 -12.92 -7.51
C ILE A 56 1.83 -12.74 -8.35
N TRP A 57 1.48 -13.75 -9.14
CA TRP A 57 0.24 -13.78 -9.90
C TRP A 57 -0.64 -14.92 -9.39
N THR A 58 -1.82 -14.56 -8.90
CA THR A 58 -2.78 -15.51 -8.34
C THR A 58 -4.02 -15.56 -9.22
N ARG A 59 -4.33 -16.74 -9.77
CA ARG A 59 -5.58 -16.98 -10.48
C ARG A 59 -6.66 -17.36 -9.47
N LEU A 60 -7.74 -16.59 -9.47
CA LEU A 60 -8.91 -16.84 -8.65
C LEU A 60 -10.03 -17.43 -9.51
N ALA A 61 -10.81 -18.34 -8.94
CA ALA A 61 -12.04 -18.88 -9.54
C ALA A 61 -13.24 -18.60 -8.60
N PRO A 62 -14.44 -18.31 -9.14
CA PRO A 62 -15.63 -18.19 -8.31
C PRO A 62 -15.88 -19.47 -7.50
N ALA A 63 -16.30 -19.32 -6.26
CA ALA A 63 -16.64 -20.40 -5.35
C ALA A 63 -17.73 -19.94 -4.37
N GLY A 64 -18.98 -20.33 -4.63
CA GLY A 64 -20.13 -19.89 -3.84
C GLY A 64 -20.32 -18.37 -3.93
N ASP A 65 -20.37 -17.72 -2.78
CA ASP A 65 -20.43 -16.27 -2.60
C ASP A 65 -19.06 -15.57 -2.67
N GLY A 66 -17.98 -16.34 -2.86
CA GLY A 66 -16.61 -15.84 -2.82
C GLY A 66 -15.71 -16.32 -3.96
N TRP A 67 -14.42 -16.29 -3.69
CA TRP A 67 -13.35 -16.67 -4.62
C TRP A 67 -12.42 -17.68 -3.97
N ARG A 68 -11.99 -18.68 -4.72
CA ARG A 68 -10.93 -19.62 -4.32
C ARG A 68 -9.69 -19.41 -5.16
N VAL A 69 -8.52 -19.59 -4.55
CA VAL A 69 -7.26 -19.66 -5.29
C VAL A 69 -7.25 -20.92 -6.13
N GLN A 70 -7.15 -20.77 -7.45
CA GLN A 70 -7.02 -21.87 -8.39
C GLN A 70 -5.55 -22.21 -8.65
N ALA A 71 -4.71 -21.18 -8.80
CA ALA A 71 -3.28 -21.32 -9.02
C ALA A 71 -2.54 -20.06 -8.55
N GLN A 72 -1.28 -20.22 -8.14
CA GLN A 72 -0.40 -19.11 -7.81
C GLN A 72 0.96 -19.34 -8.49
N HIS A 73 1.42 -18.33 -9.20
CA HIS A 73 2.68 -18.32 -9.93
C HIS A 73 3.55 -17.18 -9.42
N GLN A 74 4.86 -17.38 -9.43
CA GLN A 74 5.81 -16.43 -8.85
C GLN A 74 7.01 -16.23 -9.79
N TYR A 75 7.49 -15.00 -9.87
CA TYR A 75 8.72 -14.65 -10.58
C TYR A 75 9.58 -13.77 -9.68
N GLY A 76 10.82 -14.21 -9.40
CA GLY A 76 11.82 -13.43 -8.69
C GLY A 76 11.49 -13.06 -7.24
N VAL A 77 10.48 -13.69 -6.62
CA VAL A 77 10.03 -13.39 -5.26
C VAL A 77 11.13 -13.70 -4.25
N GLN A 78 11.50 -12.70 -3.45
CA GLN A 78 12.47 -12.80 -2.36
C GLN A 78 11.85 -12.16 -1.12
N ARG A 79 11.26 -12.98 -0.25
CA ARG A 79 10.45 -12.50 0.89
C ARG A 79 11.22 -11.58 1.85
N GLU A 80 12.51 -11.85 2.02
CA GLU A 80 13.39 -11.11 2.93
C GLU A 80 13.93 -9.81 2.30
N CYS A 81 13.64 -9.58 1.01
CA CYS A 81 14.10 -8.41 0.29
C CYS A 81 13.05 -7.33 0.34
N TRP A 82 13.32 -6.36 1.20
CA TRP A 82 12.49 -5.18 1.38
C TRP A 82 12.38 -4.39 0.07
N PHE A 83 11.17 -3.90 -0.21
CA PHE A 83 10.92 -2.94 -1.27
C PHE A 83 10.00 -1.82 -0.79
N ALA A 84 10.15 -0.63 -1.36
CA ALA A 84 9.25 0.47 -1.11
C ALA A 84 7.90 0.22 -1.81
N ALA A 85 6.84 -0.02 -1.05
CA ALA A 85 5.49 -0.20 -1.60
C ALA A 85 4.93 1.07 -2.28
N ALA A 86 5.58 2.23 -2.11
CA ALA A 86 5.13 3.52 -2.65
C ALA A 86 3.61 3.73 -2.39
N SER A 87 2.84 4.15 -3.39
CA SER A 87 1.39 4.35 -3.25
C SER A 87 0.57 3.06 -3.09
N PHE A 88 1.14 1.85 -3.24
CA PHE A 88 0.40 0.61 -3.03
C PHE A 88 -0.07 0.44 -1.58
N VAL A 89 0.55 1.13 -0.61
CA VAL A 89 0.09 1.16 0.80
C VAL A 89 -1.34 1.67 0.98
N LYS A 90 -1.87 2.42 0.01
CA LYS A 90 -3.21 3.02 0.06
C LYS A 90 -4.33 1.98 -0.01
N LEU A 91 -4.12 0.89 -0.76
CA LEU A 91 -5.13 -0.17 -0.89
C LEU A 91 -5.30 -0.96 0.41
N PRO A 92 -4.23 -1.46 1.08
CA PRO A 92 -4.35 -2.06 2.40
C PRO A 92 -4.98 -1.12 3.43
N LEU A 93 -4.61 0.16 3.45
CA LEU A 93 -5.24 1.13 4.34
C LEU A 93 -6.75 1.26 4.08
N ALA A 94 -7.17 1.35 2.80
CA ALA A 94 -8.59 1.41 2.46
C ALA A 94 -9.36 0.16 2.90
N ALA A 95 -8.77 -1.03 2.73
CA ALA A 95 -9.36 -2.29 3.17
C ALA A 95 -9.54 -2.32 4.69
N LEU A 96 -8.51 -1.93 5.45
CA LEU A 96 -8.57 -1.84 6.91
C LEU A 96 -9.60 -0.82 7.40
N ILE A 97 -9.79 0.30 6.67
CA ILE A 97 -10.86 1.27 6.99
C ILE A 97 -12.24 0.65 6.72
N GLY A 98 -12.38 -0.09 5.62
CA GLY A 98 -13.62 -0.84 5.34
C GLY A 98 -13.95 -1.83 6.45
N GLU A 99 -12.95 -2.57 6.94
CA GLU A 99 -13.08 -3.48 8.07
C GLU A 99 -13.48 -2.74 9.36
N PHE A 100 -12.78 -1.65 9.68
CA PHE A 100 -13.09 -0.78 10.83
C PHE A 100 -14.55 -0.29 10.79
N LEU A 101 -15.01 0.22 9.64
CA LEU A 101 -16.39 0.68 9.47
C LEU A 101 -17.40 -0.46 9.59
N SER A 102 -17.08 -1.65 9.07
CA SER A 102 -17.95 -2.82 9.17
C SER A 102 -18.09 -3.30 10.61
N ALA A 103 -16.98 -3.39 11.35
CA ALA A 103 -16.97 -3.74 12.76
C ALA A 103 -17.74 -2.73 13.62
N ALA A 104 -17.68 -1.44 13.26
CA ALA A 104 -18.44 -0.38 13.92
C ALA A 104 -19.90 -0.26 13.44
N GLN A 105 -20.35 -1.11 12.50
CA GLN A 105 -21.69 -1.05 11.87
C GLN A 105 -21.99 0.29 11.17
N LEU A 106 -20.95 0.99 10.72
CA LEU A 106 -21.02 2.30 10.07
C LEU A 106 -21.00 2.24 8.53
N SER A 107 -20.88 1.04 7.93
CA SER A 107 -20.75 0.89 6.47
C SER A 107 -21.88 1.56 5.67
N GLN A 108 -23.12 1.47 6.17
CA GLN A 108 -24.30 2.08 5.52
C GLN A 108 -24.34 3.61 5.67
N GLN A 109 -23.60 4.16 6.64
CA GLN A 109 -23.54 5.60 6.91
C GLN A 109 -22.38 6.29 6.16
N LEU A 110 -21.56 5.53 5.43
CA LEU A 110 -20.37 6.05 4.73
C LEU A 110 -20.58 7.37 3.96
N PRO A 111 -21.72 7.61 3.27
CA PRO A 111 -21.97 8.89 2.61
C PRO A 111 -22.08 10.10 3.54
N ALA A 112 -22.53 9.91 4.78
CA ALA A 112 -22.71 10.96 5.79
C ALA A 112 -21.46 11.14 6.68
N LEU A 113 -20.62 10.12 6.80
CA LEU A 113 -19.45 10.16 7.69
C LEU A 113 -18.47 11.26 7.29
N ARG A 114 -18.06 12.04 8.29
CA ARG A 114 -17.03 13.08 8.22
C ARG A 114 -15.88 12.74 9.15
N LEU A 115 -14.65 12.85 8.64
CA LEU A 115 -13.43 12.73 9.44
C LEU A 115 -13.07 14.09 10.03
N VAL A 116 -12.84 14.14 11.33
CA VAL A 116 -12.28 15.31 12.03
C VAL A 116 -10.94 14.95 12.61
N LEU A 117 -9.94 15.79 12.32
CA LEU A 117 -8.58 15.69 12.86
C LEU A 117 -8.32 16.86 13.81
N ASP A 118 -7.46 16.65 14.80
CA ASP A 118 -6.94 17.78 15.57
C ASP A 118 -6.12 18.73 14.69
N ARG A 119 -5.99 19.99 15.14
CA ARG A 119 -5.34 21.08 14.39
C ARG A 119 -3.84 21.21 14.68
N ARG A 120 -3.21 20.22 15.33
CA ARG A 120 -1.78 20.28 15.65
C ARG A 120 -0.96 20.22 14.37
N ALA A 121 0.26 20.73 14.46
CA ALA A 121 1.20 20.65 13.35
C ALA A 121 1.48 19.18 12.98
N ALA A 122 1.41 18.87 11.69
CA ALA A 122 1.70 17.55 11.14
C ALA A 122 3.01 17.60 10.34
N CYS A 123 3.78 16.50 10.34
CA CYS A 123 5.00 16.41 9.55
C CYS A 123 4.79 16.32 8.03
N ALA A 124 3.56 16.10 7.60
CA ALA A 124 3.18 16.09 6.19
C ALA A 124 1.86 16.85 6.00
N PRO A 125 1.62 17.41 4.81
CA PRO A 125 0.39 18.12 4.53
C PRO A 125 -0.84 17.24 4.72
N LEU A 126 -1.86 17.82 5.35
CA LEU A 126 -3.22 17.29 5.43
C LEU A 126 -4.09 17.98 4.37
N PRO A 127 -5.29 17.44 4.08
CA PRO A 127 -6.26 18.13 3.22
C PRO A 127 -6.61 19.51 3.82
N ALA A 128 -7.01 20.45 2.96
CA ALA A 128 -7.39 21.79 3.42
C ALA A 128 -8.56 21.69 4.42
N ALA A 129 -8.46 22.38 5.56
CA ALA A 129 -9.45 22.29 6.63
C ALA A 129 -10.87 22.59 6.13
N GLU A 130 -11.80 21.70 6.46
CA GLU A 130 -13.24 21.91 6.26
C GLU A 130 -13.87 22.16 7.64
N THR A 131 -14.76 23.16 7.74
CA THR A 131 -15.36 23.63 9.01
C THR A 131 -16.03 22.50 9.79
N GLU A 132 -16.60 21.52 9.08
CA GLU A 132 -17.35 20.39 9.61
C GLU A 132 -16.59 19.05 9.45
N GLY A 133 -15.29 19.08 9.21
CA GLY A 133 -14.49 17.90 8.86
C GLY A 133 -14.59 17.51 7.38
N TRP A 134 -13.88 16.45 6.99
CA TRP A 134 -13.77 16.02 5.60
C TRP A 134 -14.72 14.84 5.32
N PRO A 135 -15.53 14.88 4.24
CA PRO A 135 -16.34 13.72 3.87
C PRO A 135 -15.48 12.47 3.67
N LEU A 136 -15.75 11.41 4.43
CA LEU A 136 -14.91 10.21 4.46
C LEU A 136 -14.85 9.54 3.08
N LEU A 137 -16.00 9.48 2.39
CA LEU A 137 -16.09 8.95 1.03
C LEU A 137 -15.25 9.77 0.03
N ARG A 138 -15.15 11.10 0.20
CA ARG A 138 -14.31 11.97 -0.63
C ARG A 138 -12.83 11.66 -0.42
N LEU A 139 -12.41 11.48 0.83
CA LEU A 139 -11.03 11.10 1.15
C LEU A 139 -10.67 9.73 0.56
N LEU A 140 -11.52 8.72 0.75
CA LEU A 140 -11.30 7.38 0.19
C LEU A 140 -11.20 7.41 -1.34
N ARG A 141 -12.09 8.15 -2.02
CA ARG A 141 -12.04 8.33 -3.48
C ARG A 141 -10.77 9.06 -3.91
N ALA A 142 -10.38 10.15 -3.26
CA ALA A 142 -9.16 10.88 -3.60
C ALA A 142 -7.91 10.00 -3.42
N MET A 143 -7.85 9.26 -2.33
CA MET A 143 -6.75 8.33 -2.05
C MET A 143 -6.66 7.20 -3.10
N LEU A 144 -7.77 6.60 -3.52
CA LEU A 144 -7.76 5.45 -4.43
C LEU A 144 -7.72 5.83 -5.91
N VAL A 145 -8.42 6.89 -6.32
CA VAL A 145 -8.58 7.25 -7.74
C VAL A 145 -7.42 8.10 -8.24
N VAL A 146 -6.98 9.08 -7.45
CA VAL A 146 -5.89 10.00 -7.85
C VAL A 146 -4.64 9.87 -6.99
N SER A 147 -4.58 8.80 -6.17
CA SER A 147 -3.45 8.52 -5.28
C SER A 147 -3.09 9.69 -4.34
N ASP A 148 -4.09 10.44 -3.87
CA ASP A 148 -3.84 11.65 -3.08
C ASP A 148 -3.16 11.32 -1.73
N ASN A 149 -1.96 11.87 -1.52
CA ASN A 149 -1.17 11.65 -0.31
C ASN A 149 -1.77 12.35 0.93
N ARG A 150 -2.43 13.49 0.77
CA ARG A 150 -3.05 14.23 1.87
C ARG A 150 -4.26 13.45 2.41
N ALA A 151 -5.06 12.90 1.51
CA ALA A 151 -6.18 12.01 1.86
C ALA A 151 -5.68 10.75 2.58
N TYR A 152 -4.62 10.11 2.07
CA TYR A 152 -3.96 9.01 2.78
C TYR A 152 -3.51 9.42 4.18
N ASN A 153 -2.85 10.57 4.33
CA ASN A 153 -2.36 11.05 5.62
C ASN A 153 -3.50 11.26 6.62
N ALA A 154 -4.63 11.82 6.18
CA ALA A 154 -5.81 12.00 7.02
C ALA A 154 -6.42 10.65 7.44
N LEU A 155 -6.60 9.73 6.48
CA LEU A 155 -7.17 8.41 6.71
C LEU A 155 -6.27 7.51 7.57
N TYR A 156 -4.95 7.69 7.50
CA TYR A 156 -3.99 6.98 8.34
C TYR A 156 -4.18 7.32 9.83
N GLU A 157 -4.49 8.59 10.15
CA GLU A 157 -4.76 8.99 11.54
C GLU A 157 -6.06 8.39 12.10
N LEU A 158 -7.04 8.10 11.25
CA LEU A 158 -8.33 7.52 11.68
C LEU A 158 -8.14 6.17 12.39
N ILE A 159 -7.33 5.28 11.82
CA ILE A 159 -7.02 3.99 12.45
C ILE A 159 -5.88 4.14 13.46
N GLY A 160 -4.85 4.92 13.10
CA GLY A 160 -3.62 5.07 13.88
C GLY A 160 -2.65 3.90 13.67
N SER A 161 -1.35 4.19 13.88
CA SER A 161 -0.26 3.23 13.60
C SER A 161 -0.40 1.92 14.37
N ASP A 162 -0.66 1.98 15.67
CA ASP A 162 -0.59 0.80 16.54
C ASP A 162 -1.70 -0.20 16.17
N ALA A 163 -2.95 0.27 16.06
CA ALA A 163 -4.09 -0.56 15.67
C ALA A 163 -3.93 -1.12 14.25
N LEU A 164 -3.40 -0.31 13.32
CA LEU A 164 -3.13 -0.75 11.95
C LEU A 164 -2.10 -1.88 11.92
N HIS A 165 -0.95 -1.73 12.59
CA HIS A 165 0.09 -2.75 12.59
C HIS A 165 -0.34 -3.99 13.35
N GLN A 166 -1.06 -3.84 14.46
CA GLN A 166 -1.67 -4.97 15.18
C GLN A 166 -2.60 -5.76 14.26
N ARG A 167 -3.46 -5.08 13.48
CA ARG A 167 -4.36 -5.76 12.55
C ARG A 167 -3.62 -6.46 11.41
N LEU A 168 -2.56 -5.86 10.86
CA LEU A 168 -1.71 -6.51 9.86
C LEU A 168 -1.06 -7.78 10.39
N LEU A 169 -0.60 -7.78 11.65
CA LEU A 169 -0.05 -8.97 12.30
C LEU A 169 -1.08 -10.10 12.42
N GLU A 170 -2.30 -9.77 12.85
CA GLU A 170 -3.42 -10.73 12.94
C GLU A 170 -3.80 -11.34 11.59
N LEU A 171 -3.70 -10.55 10.52
CA LEU A 171 -3.90 -11.00 9.14
C LEU A 171 -2.71 -11.77 8.56
N GLY A 172 -1.60 -11.90 9.30
CA GLY A 172 -0.40 -12.64 8.89
C GLY A 172 0.65 -11.82 8.10
N TYR A 173 0.46 -10.50 7.96
CA TYR A 173 1.37 -9.59 7.23
C TYR A 173 2.50 -9.06 8.13
N ARG A 174 3.35 -9.96 8.62
CA ARG A 174 4.45 -9.64 9.57
C ARG A 174 5.55 -8.77 8.98
N ASP A 175 5.76 -8.88 7.67
CA ASP A 175 6.83 -8.17 6.95
C ASP A 175 6.33 -6.86 6.30
N CYS A 176 5.11 -6.42 6.65
CA CYS A 176 4.49 -5.20 6.10
C CYS A 176 4.45 -4.09 7.15
N ARG A 177 4.88 -2.88 6.75
CA ARG A 177 4.84 -1.71 7.63
C ARG A 177 4.33 -0.46 6.91
N LEU A 178 3.21 0.07 7.37
CA LEU A 178 2.72 1.41 7.03
C LEU A 178 3.27 2.42 8.04
N GLY A 179 4.49 2.91 7.78
CA GLY A 179 5.34 3.52 8.81
C GLY A 179 5.00 4.95 9.23
N ALA A 180 4.45 5.78 8.35
CA ALA A 180 4.11 7.18 8.65
C ALA A 180 3.20 7.78 7.56
N ARG A 181 2.79 9.03 7.78
CA ARG A 181 2.26 9.91 6.74
C ARG A 181 3.26 10.01 5.57
N LEU A 182 2.75 10.00 4.35
CA LEU A 182 3.54 10.18 3.13
C LEU A 182 4.00 11.64 3.02
N GLY A 183 5.32 11.84 2.91
CA GLY A 183 5.96 13.16 2.79
C GLY A 183 6.66 13.66 4.07
N CYS A 184 6.70 12.87 5.15
CA CYS A 184 7.48 13.23 6.34
C CYS A 184 8.97 12.92 6.15
N THR A 185 9.85 13.88 6.46
CA THR A 185 11.31 13.81 6.22
C THR A 185 12.16 13.80 7.50
N GLY A 186 11.56 13.65 8.69
CA GLY A 186 12.28 13.63 9.99
C GLY A 186 11.46 13.01 11.13
N ARG A 187 11.98 13.06 12.38
CA ARG A 187 11.21 12.70 13.58
C ARG A 187 10.05 13.69 13.73
N SER A 188 8.83 13.20 13.51
CA SER A 188 7.64 14.01 13.32
C SER A 188 6.95 14.44 14.62
N ALA A 189 6.30 15.62 14.54
CA ALA A 189 5.22 16.03 15.43
C ALA A 189 4.22 14.88 15.63
N GLY A 190 3.79 14.65 16.88
CA GLY A 190 3.16 13.43 17.36
C GLY A 190 1.86 12.98 16.67
N LYS A 191 1.26 11.92 17.23
CA LYS A 191 -0.03 11.38 16.78
C LYS A 191 -1.10 12.48 16.83
N LEU A 192 -1.93 12.59 15.80
CA LEU A 192 -3.11 13.46 15.82
C LEU A 192 -4.29 12.65 16.35
N ALA A 193 -5.18 13.30 17.09
CA ALA A 193 -6.48 12.72 17.36
C ALA A 193 -7.33 12.78 16.08
N ALA A 194 -7.98 11.67 15.77
CA ALA A 194 -8.91 11.53 14.66
C ALA A 194 -10.21 10.91 15.15
N ARG A 195 -11.35 11.40 14.65
CA ARG A 195 -12.67 10.81 14.96
C ARG A 195 -13.62 10.95 13.79
N LEU A 196 -14.59 10.05 13.73
CA LEU A 196 -15.71 10.16 12.81
C LEU A 196 -16.87 10.94 13.45
N MET A 197 -17.56 11.69 12.61
CA MET A 197 -18.85 12.32 12.90
C MET A 197 -19.85 11.84 11.85
N GLY A 198 -21.07 11.53 12.28
CA GLY A 198 -22.20 11.18 11.42
C GLY A 198 -23.31 12.21 11.51
#